data_AF-A0AAN7Y890-F1
#
_entry.id   AF-A0AAN7Y890-F1
#
_cell.length_a   1.000
_cell.length_b   1.000
_cell.length_c   1.000
_cell.angle_alpha   90.00
_cell.angle_beta   90.00
_cell.angle_gamma   90.00
#
_symmetry.space_group_name_H-M   'P 1'
#
loop_
_entity.id
_entity.type
_entity.pdbx_description
1 polymer ?
#
loop_
_entity_poly.entity_id
_entity_poly.type
_entity_poly.pdbx_seq_one_letter_code
_entity_poly.pdbx_strand_id
1 'polypeptide(L)'
;MELSTNTLFLCLALALTNGAPVNHDAAVDDASLPDRCDGIGFDAITPDENGTTFFFRGSHLWKGYRGPAQLSNESFQQLDDIHNIGHVDAAFRMHNIKHEGDTSHVFLPG
;
A
#
# COMPACT_ATOMS: atom_id res chain seq x y z
N MET A 1 -29.43 -40.61 24.05
CA MET A 1 -29.50 -39.18 23.69
C MET A 1 -28.05 -38.68 23.66
N GLU A 2 -27.25 -39.11 22.70
CA GLU A 2 -25.80 -38.81 22.65
C GLU A 2 -25.37 -38.18 21.32
N LEU A 3 -26.27 -38.17 20.32
CA LEU A 3 -25.99 -37.64 18.97
C LEU A 3 -26.04 -36.11 18.91
N SER A 4 -26.75 -35.47 19.85
CA SER A 4 -26.94 -34.01 19.86
C SER A 4 -25.74 -33.26 20.41
N THR A 5 -25.07 -33.80 21.42
CA THR A 5 -24.00 -33.11 22.15
C THR A 5 -22.73 -33.01 21.31
N ASN A 6 -22.33 -34.10 20.63
CA ASN A 6 -21.14 -34.13 19.79
C ASN A 6 -21.25 -33.19 18.58
N THR A 7 -22.44 -33.10 17.99
CA THR A 7 -22.73 -32.16 16.90
C THR A 7 -22.63 -30.72 17.37
N LEU A 8 -23.14 -30.42 18.57
CA LEU A 8 -23.07 -29.08 19.15
C LEU A 8 -21.62 -28.65 19.45
N PHE A 9 -20.80 -29.56 19.99
CA PHE A 9 -19.38 -29.31 20.26
C PHE A 9 -18.59 -29.06 18.96
N LEU A 10 -18.87 -29.82 17.90
CA LEU A 10 -18.22 -29.61 16.61
C LEU A 10 -18.57 -28.23 16.04
N CYS A 11 -19.85 -27.85 16.06
CA CYS A 11 -20.30 -26.53 15.61
C CYS A 11 -19.68 -25.38 16.44
N LEU A 12 -19.56 -25.55 17.76
CA LEU A 12 -18.95 -24.54 18.63
C LEU A 12 -17.44 -24.40 18.38
N ALA A 13 -16.74 -25.50 18.08
CA ALA A 13 -15.34 -25.47 17.68
C ALA A 13 -15.14 -24.75 16.33
N LEU A 14 -16.01 -25.01 15.35
CA LEU A 14 -16.00 -24.31 14.05
C LEU A 14 -16.31 -22.80 14.17
N ALA A 15 -17.13 -22.40 15.13
CA ALA A 15 -17.41 -20.98 15.39
C ALA A 15 -16.21 -20.28 16.05
N LEU A 16 -15.50 -20.96 16.96
CA LEU A 16 -14.31 -20.42 17.63
C LEU A 16 -13.11 -20.31 16.70
N THR A 17 -12.99 -21.15 15.66
CA THR A 17 -11.93 -21.03 14.66
C THR A 17 -12.14 -19.88 13.67
N ASN A 18 -13.38 -19.42 13.48
CA ASN A 18 -13.72 -18.32 12.57
C ASN A 18 -14.00 -16.99 13.30
N GLY A 19 -13.95 -16.97 14.63
CA GLY A 19 -14.19 -15.80 15.48
C GLY A 19 -12.93 -15.03 15.85
N ALA A 20 -11.84 -15.13 15.07
CA ALA A 20 -10.72 -14.23 15.25
C ALA A 20 -11.17 -12.82 14.88
N PRO A 21 -10.89 -11.77 15.70
CA PRO A 21 -11.01 -10.42 15.21
C PRO A 21 -10.15 -10.35 13.96
N VAL A 22 -10.74 -9.89 12.85
CA VAL A 22 -9.98 -9.51 11.67
C VAL A 22 -9.22 -8.26 12.08
N ASN A 23 -8.13 -8.44 12.81
CA ASN A 23 -7.05 -7.48 12.80
C ASN A 23 -6.61 -7.46 11.34
N HIS A 24 -7.03 -6.43 10.61
CA HIS A 24 -6.22 -5.89 9.54
C HIS A 24 -4.94 -5.32 10.20
N ASP A 25 -4.16 -6.19 10.85
CA ASP A 25 -2.73 -6.01 10.81
C ASP A 25 -2.45 -6.20 9.34
N ALA A 26 -2.23 -5.08 8.64
CA ALA A 26 -1.82 -5.07 7.26
C ALA A 26 -0.77 -6.17 7.11
N ALA A 27 -1.19 -7.29 6.53
CA ALA A 27 -0.26 -8.30 6.09
C ALA A 27 0.63 -7.53 5.15
N VAL A 28 1.83 -7.22 5.62
CA VAL A 28 2.95 -6.94 4.73
C VAL A 28 3.09 -8.25 4.00
N ASP A 29 2.33 -8.36 2.92
CA ASP A 29 2.44 -9.43 1.96
C ASP A 29 3.89 -9.33 1.52
N ASP A 30 4.71 -10.25 2.02
CA ASP A 30 6.03 -10.57 1.48
C ASP A 30 5.83 -11.24 0.10
N ALA A 31 4.90 -10.69 -0.69
CA ALA A 31 4.87 -10.88 -2.12
C ALA A 31 6.21 -10.37 -2.60
N SER A 32 7.01 -11.30 -3.11
CA SER A 32 8.25 -11.04 -3.83
C SER A 32 8.18 -9.69 -4.55
N LEU A 33 9.10 -8.78 -4.21
CA LEU A 33 9.24 -7.46 -4.83
C LEU A 33 8.84 -7.52 -6.31
N PRO A 34 7.78 -6.82 -6.75
CA PRO A 34 7.28 -6.97 -8.11
C PRO A 34 8.37 -6.60 -9.12
N ASP A 35 8.70 -7.46 -10.08
CA ASP A 35 9.53 -7.04 -11.21
C ASP A 35 8.67 -6.17 -12.14
N ARG A 36 9.14 -4.95 -12.40
CA ARG A 36 8.45 -4.02 -13.31
C ARG A 36 8.44 -4.47 -14.76
N CYS A 37 9.33 -5.40 -15.11
CA CYS A 37 9.42 -5.96 -16.46
C CYS A 37 8.41 -7.08 -16.71
N ASP A 38 7.69 -7.55 -15.68
CA ASP A 38 6.73 -8.65 -15.77
C ASP A 38 5.36 -8.23 -16.35
N GLY A 39 5.29 -7.07 -17.01
CA GLY A 39 4.04 -6.55 -17.58
C GLY A 39 3.02 -6.09 -16.52
N ILE A 40 3.52 -5.65 -15.36
CA ILE A 40 2.70 -5.15 -14.26
C ILE A 40 2.09 -3.77 -14.57
N GLY A 41 0.93 -3.47 -13.98
CA GLY A 41 0.38 -2.11 -13.91
C GLY A 41 0.93 -1.32 -12.72
N PHE A 42 0.87 0.00 -12.77
CA PHE A 42 1.18 0.86 -11.61
C PHE A 42 -0.10 1.47 -11.06
N ASP A 43 -0.14 1.65 -9.74
CA ASP A 43 -1.31 2.21 -9.05
C ASP A 43 -1.35 3.73 -9.27
N ALA A 44 -0.19 4.40 -9.20
CA ALA A 44 -0.04 5.82 -9.48
C ALA A 44 1.32 6.16 -10.12
N ILE A 45 1.38 7.27 -10.85
CA ILE A 45 2.61 7.77 -11.51
C ILE A 45 2.65 9.30 -11.42
N THR A 46 3.77 9.87 -10.97
CA THR A 46 3.97 11.34 -10.97
C THR A 46 5.45 11.70 -11.03
N PRO A 47 5.84 12.79 -11.72
CA PRO A 47 7.20 13.34 -11.60
C PRO A 47 7.40 14.14 -10.30
N ASP A 48 8.63 14.22 -9.82
CA ASP A 48 9.08 15.18 -8.81
C ASP A 48 9.40 16.55 -9.43
N GLU A 49 9.92 17.47 -8.63
CA GLU A 49 10.36 18.81 -9.09
C GLU A 49 11.51 18.78 -10.11
N ASN A 50 12.36 17.75 -10.06
CA ASN A 50 13.51 17.56 -10.95
C ASN A 50 13.15 16.74 -12.21
N GLY A 51 11.89 16.31 -12.33
CA GLY A 51 11.41 15.47 -13.42
C GLY A 51 11.67 13.97 -13.24
N THR A 52 12.19 13.54 -12.08
CA THR A 52 12.30 12.11 -11.76
C THR A 52 10.90 11.55 -11.55
N THR A 53 10.51 10.58 -12.38
CA THR A 53 9.19 9.94 -12.28
C THR A 53 9.16 8.91 -11.15
N PHE A 54 8.20 9.01 -10.26
CA PHE A 54 7.84 7.98 -9.31
C PHE A 54 6.75 7.09 -9.89
N PHE A 55 6.93 5.78 -9.76
CA PHE A 55 5.95 4.75 -10.11
C PHE A 55 5.58 4.00 -8.84
N PHE A 56 4.31 3.99 -8.46
CA PHE A 56 3.83 3.35 -7.23
C PHE A 56 3.15 2.02 -7.55
N ARG A 57 3.41 0.99 -6.75
CA ARG A 57 2.63 -0.26 -6.75
C ARG A 57 2.67 -0.91 -5.37
N GLY A 58 1.50 -1.16 -4.80
CA GLY A 58 1.39 -1.64 -3.43
C GLY A 58 2.15 -0.73 -2.46
N SER A 59 2.91 -1.34 -1.55
CA SER A 59 3.78 -0.64 -0.60
C SER A 59 5.11 -0.15 -1.21
N HIS A 60 5.34 -0.35 -2.51
CA HIS A 60 6.61 -0.06 -3.17
C HIS A 60 6.53 1.09 -4.17
N LEU A 61 7.69 1.71 -4.41
CA LEU A 61 7.88 2.74 -5.41
C LEU A 61 9.19 2.53 -6.20
N TRP A 62 9.21 3.02 -7.43
CA TRP A 62 10.42 3.11 -8.25
C TRP A 62 10.74 4.56 -8.60
N LYS A 63 12.00 4.96 -8.40
CA LYS A 63 12.51 6.29 -8.76
C LYS A 63 13.15 6.26 -10.15
N GLY A 64 12.55 6.95 -11.09
CA GLY A 64 12.94 6.95 -12.50
C GLY A 64 12.83 5.56 -13.15
N TYR A 65 13.33 5.47 -14.38
CA TYR A 65 13.16 4.26 -15.20
C TYR A 65 14.07 3.09 -14.80
N ARG A 66 15.12 3.34 -13.99
CA ARG A 66 16.15 2.34 -13.65
C ARG A 66 16.40 2.18 -12.15
N GLY A 67 15.86 3.06 -11.30
CA GLY A 67 16.06 2.95 -9.85
C GLY A 67 15.40 1.69 -9.30
N PRO A 68 15.95 1.04 -8.25
CA PRO A 68 15.39 -0.18 -7.66
C PRO A 68 14.03 0.08 -7.01
N ALA A 69 13.32 -1.01 -6.68
CA ALA A 69 12.13 -0.93 -5.81
C ALA A 69 12.56 -0.47 -4.41
N GLN A 70 11.79 0.43 -3.81
CA GLN A 70 11.96 0.94 -2.44
C GLN A 70 10.60 0.96 -1.77
N LEU A 71 10.53 0.92 -0.44
CA LEU A 71 9.27 1.14 0.24
C LEU A 71 8.79 2.58 0.03
N SER A 72 7.49 2.74 -0.22
CA SER A 72 6.87 4.04 -0.48
C SER A 72 7.05 5.02 0.68
N ASN A 73 6.98 4.52 1.92
CA ASN A 73 7.13 5.31 3.13
C ASN A 73 8.55 5.85 3.37
N GLU A 74 9.59 5.23 2.80
CA GLU A 74 10.97 5.76 2.86
C GLU A 74 11.10 7.12 2.16
N SER A 75 10.22 7.39 1.18
CA SER A 75 10.19 8.66 0.45
C SER A 75 9.03 9.56 0.84
N PHE A 76 7.92 8.97 1.29
CA PHE A 76 6.68 9.66 1.65
C PHE A 76 6.24 9.20 3.05
N GLN A 77 6.85 9.80 4.08
CA GLN A 77 6.59 9.44 5.49
C GLN A 77 5.11 9.55 5.89
N GLN A 78 4.33 10.39 5.19
CA GLN A 78 2.89 10.53 5.42
C GLN A 78 2.13 9.21 5.18
N LEU A 79 2.70 8.26 4.43
CA LEU A 79 2.12 6.94 4.23
C LEU A 79 2.20 6.04 5.48
N ASP A 80 3.07 6.35 6.45
CA ASP A 80 3.11 5.66 7.75
C ASP A 80 1.93 6.09 8.65
N ASP A 81 1.53 7.37 8.54
CA ASP A 81 0.48 7.97 9.36
C ASP A 81 -0.92 7.53 8.93
N ILE A 82 -1.10 7.21 7.64
CA ILE A 82 -2.37 6.71 7.12
C ILE A 82 -2.38 5.19 7.25
N HIS A 83 -2.58 4.73 8.49
CA HIS A 83 -2.67 3.31 8.83
C HIS A 83 -3.56 2.57 7.81
N ASN A 84 -2.94 1.67 7.04
CA ASN A 84 -3.55 0.75 6.06
C ASN A 84 -3.66 1.19 4.59
N ILE A 85 -2.99 2.27 4.16
CA ILE A 85 -2.83 2.51 2.71
C ILE A 85 -1.77 1.54 2.16
N GLY A 86 -2.23 0.35 1.77
CA GLY A 86 -1.39 -0.67 1.13
C GLY A 86 -0.99 -0.34 -0.30
N HIS A 87 -1.54 0.73 -0.90
CA HIS A 87 -1.30 1.18 -2.27
C HIS A 87 -1.68 2.65 -2.47
N VAL A 88 -1.03 3.34 -3.39
CA VAL A 88 -1.35 4.74 -3.72
C VAL A 88 -2.30 4.77 -4.92
N ASP A 89 -3.55 5.19 -4.72
CA ASP A 89 -4.56 5.23 -5.79
C ASP A 89 -4.30 6.31 -6.85
N ALA A 90 -3.73 7.44 -6.42
CA ALA A 90 -3.38 8.53 -7.31
C ALA A 90 -2.21 9.33 -6.74
N ALA A 91 -1.47 9.99 -7.63
CA ALA A 91 -0.42 10.92 -7.25
C ALA A 91 -0.35 12.04 -8.28
N PHE A 92 -0.12 13.27 -7.82
CA PHE A 92 0.09 14.40 -8.73
C PHE A 92 1.10 15.39 -8.18
N ARG A 93 1.88 15.98 -9.09
CA ARG A 93 2.77 17.10 -8.80
C ARG A 93 2.00 18.40 -8.93
N MET A 94 1.96 19.18 -7.86
CA MET A 94 1.43 20.54 -7.89
C MET A 94 2.56 21.55 -7.68
N HIS A 95 2.66 22.50 -8.60
CA HIS A 95 3.58 23.63 -8.48
C HIS A 95 2.89 24.76 -7.71
N ASN A 96 3.48 25.21 -6.60
CA ASN A 96 2.94 26.33 -5.84
C ASN A 96 3.40 27.65 -6.47
N ILE A 97 2.45 28.36 -7.08
CA ILE A 97 2.72 29.59 -7.85
C ILE A 97 2.68 30.85 -6.97
N LYS A 98 2.39 30.72 -5.66
CA LYS A 98 2.10 31.87 -4.78
C LYS A 98 3.34 32.51 -4.15
N HIS A 99 4.48 31.81 -4.12
CA HIS A 99 5.72 32.33 -3.55
C HIS A 99 6.91 32.00 -4.45
N GLU A 100 7.69 33.02 -4.84
CA GLU A 100 8.96 32.80 -5.51
C GLU A 100 9.90 32.03 -4.56
N GLY A 101 10.32 30.84 -4.97
CA GLY A 101 11.15 29.92 -4.18
C GLY A 101 10.41 28.73 -3.57
N ASP A 102 9.09 28.61 -3.76
CA ASP A 102 8.33 27.46 -3.27
C ASP A 102 8.44 26.28 -4.25
N THR A 103 8.93 25.15 -3.74
CA THR A 103 9.20 23.93 -4.52
C THR A 103 7.90 23.25 -4.97
N SER A 104 7.97 22.45 -6.03
CA SER A 104 6.81 21.63 -6.42
C SER A 104 6.70 20.41 -5.53
N HIS A 105 5.50 20.14 -5.01
CA HIS A 105 5.26 19.00 -4.13
C HIS A 105 4.46 17.91 -4.82
N VAL A 106 4.75 16.66 -4.46
CA VAL A 106 3.97 15.49 -4.84
C VAL A 106 2.89 15.29 -3.78
N PHE A 107 1.64 15.19 -4.22
CA PHE A 107 0.47 14.95 -3.38
C PHE A 107 -0.06 13.55 -3.63
N LEU A 108 -0.33 12.82 -2.53
CA LEU A 108 -0.94 11.50 -2.51
C LEU A 108 -2.32 11.65 -1.85
N PRO A 109 -3.42 11.79 -2.61
CA PRO A 109 -4.76 11.74 -2.03
C PRO A 109 -4.98 10.38 -1.33
N GLY A 110 -5.54 10.43 -0.12
CA GLY A 110 -5.99 9.24 0.61
C GLY A 110 -7.45 8.90 0.34
#